data_AF-A0A950RWF6-F1
#
_entry.id   AF-A0A950RWF6-F1
#
_cell.length_a   1.000
_cell.length_b   1.000
_cell.length_c   1.000
_cell.angle_alpha   90.00
_cell.angle_beta   90.00
_cell.angle_gamma   90.00
#
_symmetry.space_group_name_H-M   'P 1'
#
loop_
_entity.id
_entity.type
_entity.pdbx_description
1 polymer ?
#
loop_
_entity_poly.entity_id
_entity_poly.type
_entity_poly.pdbx_seq_one_letter_code
_entity_poly.pdbx_strand_id
1 'polypeptide(L)'
;MRYLYESLNPARARRHVLWLQERYAGKCQICLYDPLERYGRRVCHAHHIQWLSRGGEDKLRNLVLVCPNHHAAIHQVDAPFDFGDLAFEFKKGNAHRRELLLLNSHLRPAA
;
A
#
# COMPACT_ATOMS: atom_id res chain seq x y z
N MET A 1 -3.39 -18.38 13.75
CA MET A 1 -2.65 -17.11 13.54
C MET A 1 -3.63 -15.96 13.60
N ARG A 2 -3.52 -15.12 14.63
CA ARG A 2 -4.41 -13.99 14.90
C ARG A 2 -3.87 -12.80 14.12
N TYR A 3 -4.51 -12.44 13.00
CA TYR A 3 -4.12 -11.26 12.24
C TYR A 3 -4.32 -10.01 13.10
N LEU A 4 -3.27 -9.20 13.26
CA LEU A 4 -3.23 -7.94 14.01
C LEU A 4 -4.14 -6.89 13.36
N TYR A 5 -5.46 -7.02 13.47
CA TYR A 5 -6.42 -6.00 13.05
C TYR A 5 -6.84 -5.07 14.21
N GLU A 6 -6.31 -5.27 15.42
CA GLU A 6 -6.90 -4.77 16.67
C GLU A 6 -6.26 -3.48 17.25
N SER A 7 -5.54 -2.66 16.49
CA SER A 7 -4.90 -1.45 17.05
C SER A 7 -5.22 -0.11 16.37
N LEU A 8 -6.30 0.00 15.58
CA LEU A 8 -6.72 1.28 15.02
C LEU A 8 -8.16 1.61 15.38
N ASN A 9 -8.39 2.86 15.83
CA ASN A 9 -9.73 3.43 16.00
C ASN A 9 -10.55 3.21 14.71
N PRO A 10 -11.55 2.32 14.70
CA PRO A 10 -12.15 1.80 13.46
C PRO A 10 -12.82 2.86 12.61
N ALA A 11 -13.31 3.94 13.22
CA ALA A 11 -14.06 4.99 12.53
C ALA A 11 -13.16 5.90 11.67
N ARG A 12 -11.94 6.21 12.13
CA ARG A 12 -11.04 7.16 11.45
C ARG A 12 -10.20 6.49 10.37
N ALA A 13 -9.66 5.31 10.65
CA ALA A 13 -8.90 4.50 9.69
C ALA A 13 -9.76 4.11 8.47
N ARG A 14 -11.07 3.93 8.67
CA ARG A 14 -12.00 3.56 7.61
C ARG A 14 -12.13 4.62 6.50
N ARG A 15 -12.06 5.91 6.82
CA ARG A 15 -12.20 7.00 5.82
C ARG A 15 -11.10 6.96 4.75
N HIS A 16 -9.84 6.85 5.17
CA HIS A 16 -8.72 6.89 4.23
C HIS A 16 -8.65 5.63 3.38
N VAL A 17 -8.93 4.48 3.99
CA VAL A 17 -9.01 3.19 3.27
C VAL A 17 -10.14 3.22 2.24
N LEU A 18 -11.34 3.66 2.61
CA LEU A 18 -12.47 3.74 1.67
C LEU A 18 -12.18 4.70 0.51
N TRP A 19 -11.58 5.85 0.80
CA TRP A 19 -11.19 6.80 -0.24
C TRP A 19 -10.22 6.17 -1.25
N LEU A 20 -9.21 5.41 -0.79
CA LEU A 20 -8.28 4.70 -1.68
C LEU A 20 -8.99 3.60 -2.48
N GLN A 21 -9.84 2.82 -1.83
CA GLN A 21 -10.64 1.77 -2.48
C GLN A 21 -11.51 2.34 -3.60
N GLU A 22 -12.13 3.49 -3.40
CA GLU A 22 -12.91 4.20 -4.42
C GLU A 22 -12.01 4.78 -5.50
N ARG A 23 -10.95 5.51 -5.09
CA ARG A 23 -10.06 6.23 -6.02
C ARG A 23 -9.37 5.31 -7.03
N TYR A 24 -9.08 4.07 -6.62
CA TYR A 24 -8.39 3.08 -7.44
C TYR A 24 -9.27 1.90 -7.82
N ALA A 25 -10.59 1.99 -7.63
CA ALA A 25 -11.54 0.92 -7.91
C ALA A 25 -11.16 -0.43 -7.25
N GLY A 26 -10.44 -0.40 -6.12
CA GLY A 26 -9.94 -1.58 -5.43
C GLY A 26 -8.73 -2.26 -6.08
N LYS A 27 -8.14 -1.69 -7.13
CA LYS A 27 -6.97 -2.23 -7.82
C LYS A 27 -5.69 -1.95 -7.05
N CYS A 28 -4.71 -2.85 -7.18
CA CYS A 28 -3.39 -2.64 -6.63
C CYS A 28 -2.66 -1.53 -7.39
N GLN A 29 -2.10 -0.56 -6.66
CA GLN A 29 -1.35 0.53 -7.24
C GLN A 29 -0.01 0.11 -7.87
N ILE A 30 0.55 -1.05 -7.48
CA ILE A 30 1.85 -1.54 -7.99
C ILE A 30 1.67 -2.41 -9.24
N CYS A 31 0.71 -3.33 -9.26
CA CYS A 31 0.62 -4.33 -10.34
C CYS A 31 -0.73 -4.37 -11.08
N LEU A 32 -1.61 -3.39 -10.85
CA LEU A 32 -2.95 -3.28 -11.46
C LEU A 32 -3.91 -4.43 -11.14
N TYR A 33 -3.51 -5.38 -10.28
CA TYR A 33 -4.35 -6.50 -9.89
C TYR A 33 -5.74 -6.03 -9.44
N ASP A 34 -6.77 -6.51 -10.15
CA ASP A 34 -8.18 -6.13 -9.95
C ASP A 34 -8.97 -7.30 -9.34
N PRO A 35 -9.09 -7.35 -8.00
CA PRO A 35 -9.88 -8.39 -7.34
C PRO A 35 -11.39 -8.14 -7.45
N LEU A 36 -11.83 -6.91 -7.73
CA LEU A 36 -13.24 -6.60 -7.88
C LEU A 36 -13.77 -7.21 -9.18
N GLU A 37 -13.05 -7.01 -10.27
CA GLU A 37 -13.35 -7.64 -11.56
C GLU A 37 -13.23 -9.17 -11.47
N ARG A 38 -12.17 -9.68 -10.83
CA ARG A 38 -11.89 -11.12 -10.79
C ARG A 38 -12.78 -11.92 -9.83
N TYR A 39 -13.13 -11.35 -8.68
CA TYR A 39 -13.81 -12.07 -7.59
C TYR A 39 -15.05 -11.37 -7.03
N GLY A 40 -15.43 -10.20 -7.57
CA GLY A 40 -16.55 -9.41 -7.07
C GLY A 40 -16.30 -8.76 -5.70
N ARG A 41 -15.06 -8.75 -5.21
CA ARG A 41 -14.71 -8.22 -3.88
C ARG A 41 -13.42 -7.42 -3.92
N ARG A 42 -13.42 -6.26 -3.23
CA ARG A 42 -12.20 -5.47 -3.02
C ARG A 42 -11.36 -6.12 -1.91
N VAL A 43 -10.23 -6.73 -2.28
CA VAL A 43 -9.32 -7.41 -1.32
C VAL A 43 -7.94 -6.78 -1.22
N CYS A 44 -7.70 -5.67 -1.93
CA CYS A 44 -6.50 -4.88 -1.72
C CYS A 44 -6.60 -4.15 -0.37
N HIS A 45 -5.46 -3.91 0.27
CA HIS A 45 -5.36 -3.29 1.58
C HIS A 45 -4.59 -1.98 1.51
N ALA A 46 -4.98 -1.01 2.33
CA ALA A 46 -4.17 0.18 2.51
C ALA A 46 -2.95 -0.18 3.37
N HIS A 47 -1.80 0.30 2.96
CA HIS A 47 -0.53 0.13 3.64
C HIS A 47 0.08 1.51 3.90
N HIS A 48 0.53 1.75 5.13
CA HIS A 48 1.25 2.97 5.47
C HIS A 48 2.69 2.89 4.97
N ILE A 49 3.08 3.80 4.07
CA ILE A 49 4.41 3.83 3.43
C ILE A 49 5.51 3.95 4.50
N GLN A 50 5.41 4.98 5.35
CA GLN A 50 6.09 5.04 6.63
C GLN A 50 5.19 4.38 7.67
N TRP A 51 5.73 3.36 8.33
CA TRP A 51 4.97 2.52 9.25
C TRP A 51 4.52 3.33 10.47
N LEU A 52 3.28 3.15 10.91
CA LEU A 52 2.75 3.82 12.10
C LEU A 52 3.60 3.54 13.35
N SER A 53 4.08 2.30 13.52
CA SER A 53 4.97 1.92 14.63
C SER A 53 6.34 2.61 14.58
N ARG A 54 6.69 3.22 13.45
CA ARG A 54 7.95 3.95 13.21
C ARG A 54 7.71 5.45 12.99
N GLY A 55 6.63 5.98 13.58
CA GLY A 55 6.29 7.40 13.56
C GLY A 55 5.60 7.88 12.28
N GLY A 56 5.16 6.97 11.41
CA GLY A 56 4.37 7.32 10.23
C GLY A 56 3.01 7.91 10.59
N GLU A 57 2.52 8.81 9.75
CA GLU A 57 1.23 9.47 9.97
C GLU A 57 0.07 8.72 9.32
N ASP A 58 -1.11 8.76 9.94
CA ASP A 58 -2.35 8.28 9.32
C ASP A 58 -2.94 9.35 8.38
N LYS A 59 -2.30 9.56 7.22
CA LYS A 59 -2.68 10.53 6.18
C LYS A 59 -2.61 9.89 4.80
N LEU A 60 -3.43 10.37 3.85
CA LEU A 60 -3.40 9.88 2.46
C LEU A 60 -2.01 9.94 1.82
N ARG A 61 -1.21 10.98 2.11
CA ARG A 61 0.17 11.11 1.61
C ARG A 61 1.12 9.99 2.05
N ASN A 62 0.71 9.20 3.05
CA ASN A 62 1.48 8.12 3.63
C ASN A 62 0.79 6.77 3.41
N LEU A 63 -0.15 6.66 2.48
CA LEU A 63 -0.90 5.42 2.25
C LEU A 63 -0.81 4.98 0.78
N VAL A 64 -0.78 3.66 0.58
CA VAL A 64 -0.93 3.03 -0.74
C VAL A 64 -1.89 1.86 -0.67
N LEU A 65 -2.66 1.62 -1.73
CA LEU A 65 -3.54 0.47 -1.88
C LEU A 65 -2.81 -0.64 -2.63
N VAL A 66 -2.55 -1.76 -1.96
CA VAL A 66 -1.75 -2.88 -2.48
C VAL A 66 -2.50 -4.21 -2.38
N CYS A 67 -2.24 -5.14 -3.31
CA CYS A 67 -2.84 -6.47 -3.23
C CYS A 67 -2.25 -7.27 -2.06
N PRO A 68 -2.89 -8.38 -1.62
CA PRO A 68 -2.38 -9.20 -0.52
C PRO A 68 -0.92 -9.66 -0.71
N ASN A 69 -0.52 -9.96 -1.95
CA ASN A 69 0.85 -10.40 -2.26
C ASN A 69 1.88 -9.29 -2.06
N HIS A 70 1.65 -8.10 -2.64
CA HIS A 70 2.55 -6.96 -2.44
C HIS A 70 2.56 -6.49 -0.98
N HIS A 71 1.40 -6.51 -0.32
CA HIS A 71 1.31 -6.14 1.09
C HIS A 71 2.20 -7.06 1.95
N ALA A 72 2.10 -8.37 1.74
CA ALA A 72 2.94 -9.34 2.43
C ALA A 72 4.43 -9.16 2.07
N ALA A 73 4.76 -8.98 0.80
CA ALA A 73 6.14 -8.78 0.35
C ALA A 73 6.78 -7.55 1.00
N ILE A 74 6.08 -6.40 1.02
CA ILE A 74 6.58 -5.16 1.62
C ILE A 74 6.93 -5.39 3.10
N HIS A 75 6.03 -6.02 3.86
CA HIS A 75 6.29 -6.32 5.28
C HIS A 75 7.41 -7.33 5.49
N GLN A 76 7.49 -8.37 4.66
CA GLN A 76 8.46 -9.46 4.83
C GLN A 76 9.91 -9.02 4.59
N VAL A 77 10.14 -8.09 3.66
CA VAL A 77 11.49 -7.61 3.34
C VAL A 77 11.76 -6.19 3.79
N ASP A 78 10.84 -5.60 4.57
CA ASP A 78 10.89 -4.21 5.00
C ASP A 78 11.20 -3.24 3.85
N ALA A 79 10.46 -3.41 2.74
CA ALA A 79 10.75 -2.74 1.47
C ALA A 79 10.63 -1.21 1.62
N PRO A 80 11.71 -0.44 1.42
CA PRO A 80 11.62 1.02 1.47
C PRO A 80 10.88 1.54 0.24
N PHE A 81 10.23 2.69 0.42
CA PHE A 81 9.56 3.42 -0.66
C PHE A 81 10.37 4.67 -1.01
N ASP A 82 10.70 4.79 -2.28
CA ASP A 82 11.30 5.97 -2.85
C ASP A 82 10.20 6.94 -3.31
N PHE A 83 10.11 8.09 -2.65
CA PHE A 83 9.17 9.14 -3.02
C PHE A 83 9.58 9.90 -4.28
N GLY A 84 10.85 9.89 -4.72
CA GLY A 84 11.26 10.53 -5.97
C GLY A 84 10.67 9.82 -7.18
N ASP A 85 10.86 8.50 -7.24
CA ASP A 85 10.37 7.66 -8.35
C ASP A 85 9.00 7.01 -8.10
N LEU A 86 8.44 7.20 -6.91
CA LEU A 86 7.21 6.54 -6.44
C LEU A 86 7.28 5.02 -6.62
N ALA A 87 8.32 4.40 -6.05
CA ALA A 87 8.63 2.99 -6.23
C ALA A 87 9.00 2.30 -4.91
N PHE A 88 8.59 1.03 -4.76
CA PHE A 88 9.10 0.16 -3.71
C PHE A 88 10.38 -0.55 -4.16
N GLU A 89 11.35 -0.67 -3.26
CA GLU A 89 12.57 -1.43 -3.48
C GLU A 89 12.50 -2.80 -2.81
N PHE A 90 12.49 -3.87 -3.60
CA PHE A 90 12.56 -5.24 -3.12
C PHE A 90 13.97 -5.78 -3.32
N LYS A 91 14.66 -6.07 -2.21
CA LYS A 91 16.03 -6.60 -2.18
C LYS A 91 16.03 -8.07 -1.80
N LYS A 92 16.72 -8.90 -2.59
CA LYS A 92 16.91 -10.33 -2.33
C LYS A 92 18.33 -10.75 -2.71
N GLY A 93 19.22 -10.84 -1.72
CA GLY A 93 20.64 -11.06 -1.97
C GLY A 93 21.22 -9.93 -2.84
N ASN A 94 21.85 -10.28 -3.95
CA ASN A 94 22.38 -9.31 -4.92
C ASN A 94 21.33 -8.78 -5.92
N ALA A 95 20.11 -9.34 -5.92
CA ALA A 95 19.04 -8.87 -6.79
C ALA A 95 18.33 -7.67 -6.16
N HIS A 96 18.19 -6.61 -6.95
CA HIS A 96 17.42 -5.42 -6.60
C HIS A 96 16.31 -5.24 -7.65
N ARG A 97 15.06 -5.32 -7.21
CA ARG A 97 13.88 -5.07 -8.05
C ARG A 97 13.17 -3.83 -7.54
N ARG A 98 12.97 -2.85 -8.43
CA ARG A 98 12.15 -1.67 -8.17
C ARG A 98 10.79 -1.87 -8.81
N GLU A 99 9.71 -1.66 -8.06
CA GLU A 99 8.34 -1.73 -8.58
C GLU A 99 7.65 -0.39 -8.36
N LEU A 100 7.37 0.30 -9.48
CA LEU A 100 6.75 1.60 -9.48
C LEU A 100 5.25 1.52 -9.15
N LEU A 101 4.70 2.62 -8.65
CA LEU A 101 3.26 2.81 -8.62
C LEU A 101 2.73 3.05 -10.04
N LEU A 102 2.14 2.03 -10.64
CA LEU A 102 1.45 2.12 -11.93
C LEU A 102 0.13 2.91 -11.84
N LEU A 103 -0.48 2.97 -10.65
CA LEU A 103 -1.61 3.86 -10.38
C LEU A 103 -1.23 4.82 -9.27
N ASN A 104 -1.11 6.10 -9.59
CA ASN A 104 -0.98 7.14 -8.59
C ASN A 104 -1.70 8.42 -9.03
N SER A 105 -2.44 9.00 -8.09
CA SER A 105 -3.12 10.28 -8.28
C SER A 105 -3.19 11.13 -7.02
N HIS A 106 -2.48 10.73 -5.95
CA HIS A 106 -2.58 11.41 -4.67
C HIS A 106 -1.24 11.57 -3.97
N LEU A 107 -0.27 10.69 -4.22
CA LEU A 107 1.10 10.88 -3.78
C LEU A 107 1.79 11.87 -4.71
N ARG A 108 2.57 12.77 -4.13
CA ARG A 108 3.43 13.69 -4.88
C ARG A 108 4.86 13.19 -4.79
N PRO A 109 5.62 13.23 -5.88
CA PRO A 109 7.05 12.99 -5.80
C PRO A 109 7.72 13.93 -4.80
N ALA A 110 8.81 13.49 -4.18
CA ALA A 110 9.69 14.41 -3.46
C ALA A 110 10.23 15.46 -4.45
N ALA A 111 10.27 16.72 -4.01
CA ALA A 111 10.82 17.83 -4.80
C ALA A 111 12.35 17.75 -4.89
#